data_AF-A0A957Z709-F1
#
_entry.id   AF-A0A957Z709-F1
#
_cell.length_a   1.000
_cell.length_b   1.000
_cell.length_c   1.000
_cell.angle_alpha   90.00
_cell.angle_beta   90.00
_cell.angle_gamma   90.00
#
_symmetry.space_group_name_H-M   'P 1'
#
loop_
_entity.id
_entity.type
_entity.pdbx_description
1 polymer ?
#
loop_
_entity_poly.entity_id
_entity_poly.type
_entity_poly.pdbx_seq_one_letter_code
_entity_poly.pdbx_strand_id
1 'polypeptide(L)' 'FPQALAAKVWLRRHGIPSTLYLGVALNKAGAAAPDSPAMEAHAWLRCGPLVVTGARGSERFTVVARFGEGD' A
#
# COMPACT_ATOMS: atom_id res chain seq x y z
N PHE A 1 -2.48 1.20 -6.17
CA PHE A 1 -3.30 0.01 -5.87
C PHE A 1 -3.11 -1.15 -6.86
N PRO A 2 -3.40 -1.04 -8.19
CA PRO A 2 -3.39 -2.21 -9.08
C PRO A 2 -2.03 -2.93 -9.18
N GLN A 3 -0.95 -2.16 -9.17
CA GLN A 3 0.42 -2.68 -9.24
C GLN A 3 0.75 -3.61 -8.06
N ALA A 4 0.40 -3.21 -6.83
CA ALA A 4 0.69 -3.99 -5.63
C ALA A 4 -0.10 -5.30 -5.57
N LEU A 5 -1.36 -5.27 -6.03
CA LEU A 5 -2.19 -6.46 -6.13
C LEU A 5 -1.69 -7.42 -7.22
N ALA A 6 -1.36 -6.91 -8.41
CA ALA A 6 -0.82 -7.69 -9.50
C ALA A 6 0.49 -8.40 -9.10
N ALA A 7 1.40 -7.66 -8.45
CA ALA A 7 2.64 -8.22 -7.93
C ALA A 7 2.41 -9.27 -6.83
N LYS A 8 1.44 -9.09 -5.92
CA LYS A 8 1.10 -10.10 -4.90
C LYS A 8 0.65 -11.40 -5.55
N VAL A 9 -0.26 -11.31 -6.53
CA VAL A 9 -0.75 -12.50 -7.26
C VAL A 9 0.39 -13.21 -7.98
N TRP A 10 1.28 -12.45 -8.63
CA TRP A 10 2.43 -13.02 -9.33
C TRP A 10 3.37 -13.73 -8.36
N LEU A 11 3.80 -13.08 -7.28
CA LEU A 11 4.68 -13.69 -6.27
C LEU A 11 4.08 -14.94 -5.63
N ARG A 12 2.78 -14.89 -5.30
CA ARG A 12 2.06 -16.05 -4.74
C ARG A 12 2.06 -17.25 -5.69
N ARG A 13 1.91 -17.03 -7.01
CA ARG A 13 1.98 -18.11 -8.02
C ARG A 13 3.37 -18.75 -8.11
N HIS A 14 4.40 -18.06 -7.67
CA HIS A 14 5.78 -18.55 -7.61
C HIS A 14 6.20 -19.04 -6.22
N GLY A 15 5.27 -19.16 -5.26
CA GLY A 15 5.59 -19.59 -3.90
C GLY A 15 6.44 -18.59 -3.12
N ILE A 16 6.48 -17.32 -3.53
CA ILE A 16 7.26 -16.28 -2.88
C ILE A 16 6.33 -15.53 -1.90
N PRO A 17 6.57 -15.60 -0.58
CA PRO A 17 5.71 -14.97 0.41
C PRO A 17 5.82 -13.44 0.34
N SER A 18 4.67 -12.77 0.42
CA SER A 18 4.61 -11.31 0.36
C SER A 18 3.54 -10.75 1.29
N THR A 19 3.69 -9.48 1.69
CA THR A 19 2.72 -8.77 2.52
C THR A 19 2.23 -7.53 1.79
N LEU A 20 0.93 -7.48 1.51
CA LEU A 20 0.26 -6.29 0.97
C LEU A 20 -0.17 -5.39 2.13
N TYR A 21 0.13 -4.10 2.01
CA TYR A 21 -0.24 -3.08 2.97
C TYR A 21 -1.25 -2.15 2.30
N LEU A 22 -2.33 -1.84 3.02
CA LEU A 22 -3.28 -0.79 2.66
C LEU A 22 -3.14 0.35 3.67
N GLY A 23 -2.97 1.56 3.18
CA GLY A 23 -2.84 2.76 3.99
C GLY A 23 -3.78 3.88 3.56
N VAL A 24 -4.10 4.74 4.51
CA VAL A 24 -4.92 5.94 4.29
C VAL A 24 -4.25 7.16 4.90
N ALA A 25 -4.35 8.29 4.20
CA ALA A 25 -3.94 9.60 4.66
C ALA A 25 -5.16 10.51 4.67
N LEU A 26 -5.33 11.29 5.75
CA LEU A 26 -6.41 12.25 5.88
C LEU A 26 -5.86 13.66 5.71
N ASN A 27 -6.46 14.42 4.79
CA ASN A 27 -6.13 15.81 4.55
C ASN A 27 -7.04 16.69 5.41
N LYS A 28 -6.44 17.57 6.23
CA LYS A 28 -7.21 18.53 7.02
C LYS A 28 -7.80 19.60 6.10
N ALA A 29 -9.08 19.93 6.32
CA ALA A 29 -9.73 21.05 5.66
C ALA A 29 -8.93 22.34 5.93
N GLY A 30 -8.56 23.05 4.86
CA GLY A 30 -7.82 24.32 4.91
C GLY A 30 -6.29 24.21 4.82
N ALA A 31 -5.70 23.01 4.85
CA ALA A 31 -4.25 22.80 4.65
C ALA A 31 -3.91 22.22 3.28
N ALA A 32 -4.91 21.80 2.51
CA ALA A 32 -4.76 21.17 1.21
C ALA A 32 -5.27 22.09 0.10
N ALA A 33 -4.79 21.88 -1.13
CA ALA A 33 -5.26 22.61 -2.31
C ALA A 33 -6.80 22.48 -2.43
N PRO A 34 -7.49 23.48 -3.01
CA PRO A 34 -8.96 23.53 -3.06
C PRO A 34 -9.63 22.28 -3.67
N ASP A 35 -8.88 21.44 -4.38
CA ASP A 35 -9.37 20.22 -5.03
C ASP A 35 -8.75 18.92 -4.48
N SER A 36 -7.99 18.98 -3.38
CA SER A 36 -7.41 17.79 -2.77
C SER A 36 -8.49 16.95 -2.08
N PRO A 37 -8.53 15.62 -2.32
CA PRO A 37 -9.49 14.76 -1.64
C PRO A 37 -9.24 14.77 -0.13
N ALA A 38 -10.31 14.78 0.68
CA ALA A 38 -10.21 14.74 2.14
C ALA A 38 -9.52 13.46 2.66
N MET A 39 -9.52 12.39 1.86
CA MET A 39 -8.88 11.12 2.17
C MET A 39 -8.22 10.53 0.93
N GLU A 40 -7.00 10.05 1.09
CA GLU A 40 -6.24 9.37 0.05
C GLU A 40 -5.95 7.92 0.47
N ALA A 41 -6.13 6.98 -0.45
CA ALA A 41 -5.81 5.58 -0.24
C ALA A 41 -4.54 5.18 -1.00
N HIS A 42 -3.69 4.38 -0.36
CA HIS A 42 -2.46 3.87 -0.94
C HIS A 42 -2.27 2.39 -0.66
N ALA A 43 -1.51 1.72 -1.53
CA ALA A 43 -1.18 0.31 -1.36
C ALA A 43 0.23 0.02 -1.86
N TRP A 44 0.97 -0.76 -1.06
CA TRP A 44 2.33 -1.19 -1.37
C TRP A 44 2.54 -2.65 -0.98
N LEU A 45 3.50 -3.29 -1.65
CA LEU A 45 3.80 -4.71 -1.47
C LEU A 45 5.23 -4.91 -0.99
N ARG A 46 5.40 -5.77 0.01
CA ARG A 46 6.69 -6.14 0.59
C ARG A 46 6.95 -7.63 0.38
N CYS A 47 8.21 -8.01 0.12
CA CYS A 47 8.71 -9.38 0.17
C CYS A 47 9.97 -9.40 1.05
N GLY A 48 9.90 -10.01 2.23
CA GLY A 48 10.99 -9.91 3.22
C GLY A 48 11.33 -8.43 3.48
N PRO A 49 12.58 -7.98 3.52
CA PRO A 49 12.90 -6.56 3.75
C PRO A 49 12.62 -5.64 2.54
N LEU A 50 12.29 -6.18 1.37
CA LEU A 50 12.20 -5.42 0.12
C LEU A 50 10.79 -4.93 -0.16
N VAL A 51 10.66 -3.65 -0.56
CA VAL A 51 9.41 -3.14 -1.14
C VAL A 51 9.42 -3.42 -2.64
N VAL A 52 8.45 -4.21 -3.10
CA VAL A 52 8.34 -4.65 -4.50
C VAL A 52 7.67 -3.56 -5.34
N THR A 53 6.62 -2.93 -4.79
CA THR A 53 5.86 -1.87 -5.49
C THR A 53 5.25 -0.91 -4.48
N GLY A 54 4.96 0.33 -4.91
CA GLY A 54 4.22 1.30 -4.09
C GLY A 54 5.02 1.97 -2.97
N ALA A 55 6.35 1.88 -2.94
CA ALA A 55 7.17 2.44 -1.86
C ALA A 55 7.05 3.97 -1.72
N ARG A 56 7.04 4.67 -2.85
CA ARG A 56 7.12 6.13 -2.89
C ARG A 56 5.91 6.76 -2.20
N GLY A 57 6.17 7.61 -1.20
CA GLY A 57 5.13 8.32 -0.47
C GLY A 57 4.33 7.45 0.50
N SER A 58 4.67 6.16 0.67
CA SER A 58 3.94 5.26 1.58
C SER A 58 4.08 5.67 3.04
N GLU A 59 5.16 6.34 3.40
CA GLU A 59 5.48 6.83 4.74
C GLU A 59 4.46 7.83 5.32
N ARG A 60 3.69 8.51 4.46
CA ARG A 60 2.65 9.46 4.89
C ARG A 60 1.31 8.81 5.20
N PHE A 61 1.15 7.52 4.88
CA PHE A 61 -0.11 6.80 5.04
C PHE A 61 -0.10 5.97 6.32
N THR A 62 -1.18 6.07 7.10
CA THR A 62 -1.41 5.18 8.23
C THR A 62 -1.89 3.83 7.73
N VAL A 63 -1.20 2.76 8.10
CA VAL A 63 -1.59 1.39 7.72
C VAL A 63 -2.88 1.01 8.43
N VAL A 64 -3.89 0.64 7.65
CA VAL A 64 -5.19 0.15 8.16
C VAL A 64 -5.39 -1.34 7.98
N ALA A 65 -4.68 -1.97 7.04
CA ALA A 65 -4.73 -3.41 6.84
C ALA A 65 -3.41 -3.96 6.31
N ARG A 66 -3.11 -5.20 6.68
CA ARG A 66 -1.96 -5.98 6.21
C ARG A 66 -2.43 -7.39 5.83
N PHE A 67 -2.07 -7.85 4.64
CA PHE A 67 -2.42 -9.17 4.13
C PHE A 67 -1.14 -9.93 3.79
N GLY A 68 -0.67 -10.73 4.75
CA GLY A 68 0.38 -11.71 4.57
C GLY A 68 -0.18 -13.07 4.15
N GLU A 69 0.71 -13.99 3.88
CA GLU A 69 0.36 -15.40 3.71
C GLU A 69 0.13 -16.00 5.10
N GLY A 70 -0.93 -16.80 5.24
CA GLY A 70 -1.21 -17.56 6.46
C GLY A 70 -0.54 -18.93 6.38
N ASP A 71 -0.11 -19.43 7.54
CA ASP A 71 0.23 -20.86 7.71
C ASP A 71 -1.03 -21.74 7.58
#